data_AF-A0A2H3NP21-F1
#
_entry.id   AF-A0A2H3NP21-F1
#
_cell.length_a   1.000
_cell.length_b   1.000
_cell.length_c   1.000
_cell.angle_alpha   90.00
_cell.angle_beta   90.00
_cell.angle_gamma   90.00
#
_symmetry.space_group_name_H-M   'P 1'
#
loop_
_entity.id
_entity.type
_entity.pdbx_description
1 polymer ?
#
loop_
_entity_poly.entity_id
_entity_poly.type
_entity_poly.pdbx_seq_one_letter_code
_entity_poly.pdbx_strand_id
1 'polypeptide(L)'
;MSASSARKRARRTLLGTLLVYGLLVATHLGEFWPFSIYPMFSQGGNDWSRAVVRTVPDTLSPDWQTATEAEQLPGTGFPLTKHGIDPIDLSNYVSKTETWTPARTNGLRTMFGAEAEQHTFLVMRVNGAITQQDSVVVEYVPYALVRNDDVALNPSLPRPTDGTTTLP
;
A
#
# COMPACT_ATOMS: atom_id res chain seq x y z
N MET A 1 15.76 32.56 47.47
CA MET A 1 16.47 32.39 46.17
C MET A 1 16.16 33.59 45.29
N SER A 2 17.17 34.25 44.70
CA SER A 2 16.96 35.40 43.80
C SER A 2 16.30 34.97 42.49
N ALA A 3 15.39 35.80 41.96
CA ALA A 3 14.72 35.55 40.67
C ALA A 3 15.71 35.29 39.51
N SER A 4 16.93 35.85 39.58
CA SER A 4 17.97 35.61 38.57
C SER A 4 18.52 34.18 38.60
N SER A 5 18.63 33.56 39.79
CA SER A 5 19.14 32.19 39.92
C SER A 5 18.11 31.16 39.49
N ALA A 6 16.82 31.44 39.73
CA ALA A 6 15.71 30.63 39.22
C ALA A 6 15.65 30.67 37.68
N ARG A 7 15.79 31.85 37.07
CA ARG A 7 15.79 32.01 35.60
C ARG A 7 16.96 31.30 34.93
N LYS A 8 18.15 31.35 35.54
CA LYS A 8 19.36 30.67 35.04
C LYS A 8 19.21 29.15 35.10
N ARG A 9 18.59 28.60 36.14
CA ARG A 9 18.28 27.16 36.25
C ARG A 9 17.25 26.74 35.21
N ALA A 10 16.14 27.47 35.09
CA ALA A 10 15.10 27.18 34.10
C ALA A 10 15.64 27.18 32.66
N ARG A 11 16.47 28.17 32.31
CA ARG A 11 17.13 28.21 30.99
C ARG A 11 18.01 26.98 30.74
N ARG A 12 18.76 26.55 31.76
CA ARG A 12 19.68 25.39 31.65
C ARG A 12 18.90 24.09 31.48
N THR A 13 17.80 23.92 32.22
CA THR A 13 16.89 22.79 32.07
C THR A 13 16.25 22.76 30.69
N LEU A 14 15.69 23.89 30.22
CA LEU A 14 15.08 23.99 28.90
C LEU A 14 16.08 23.64 27.78
N LEU A 15 17.29 24.20 27.84
CA LEU A 15 18.33 23.90 26.86
C LEU A 15 18.71 22.42 26.89
N GLY A 16 18.83 21.83 28.08
CA GLY A 16 19.12 20.41 28.25
C GLY A 16 18.02 19.54 27.64
N THR A 17 16.75 19.84 27.91
CA THR A 17 15.61 19.12 27.34
C THR A 17 15.58 19.24 25.82
N LEU A 18 15.80 20.45 25.27
CA LEU A 18 15.85 20.66 23.82
C LEU A 18 17.01 19.92 23.16
N LEU A 19 18.18 19.87 23.80
CA LEU A 19 19.32 19.11 23.30
C LEU A 19 19.06 17.60 23.30
N VAL A 20 18.50 17.06 24.38
CA VAL A 20 18.10 15.64 24.45
C VAL A 20 17.06 15.34 23.38
N TYR A 21 16.06 16.19 23.22
CA TYR A 21 15.04 16.04 22.19
C TYR A 21 15.64 16.09 20.79
N GLY A 22 16.50 17.07 20.50
CA GLY A 22 17.19 17.19 19.22
C GLY A 22 18.09 15.99 18.91
N LEU A 23 18.78 15.43 19.91
CA LEU A 23 19.65 14.26 19.74
C LEU A 23 18.84 12.96 19.51
N LEU A 24 17.71 12.81 20.20
CA LEU A 24 16.78 11.71 19.97
C LEU A 24 16.10 11.81 18.59
N VAL A 25 15.65 13.01 18.20
CA VAL A 25 15.03 13.23 16.89
C VAL A 25 16.05 13.10 15.76
N ALA A 26 17.30 13.55 15.93
CA ALA A 26 18.31 13.43 14.88
C ALA A 26 18.76 11.98 14.62
N THR A 27 18.65 11.10 15.62
CA THR A 27 19.01 9.68 15.49
C THR A 27 17.87 8.81 14.97
N HIS A 28 16.63 9.30 15.04
CA HIS A 28 15.46 8.61 14.50
C HIS A 28 15.17 9.30 13.16
N LEU A 29 15.28 8.58 12.05
CA LEU A 29 15.15 9.09 10.66
C LEU A 29 13.75 9.67 10.32
N GLY A 30 13.21 10.57 11.15
CA GLY A 30 11.83 11.08 11.09
C GLY A 30 10.78 10.20 11.78
N GLU A 31 11.18 9.11 12.47
CA GLU A 31 10.24 8.10 12.99
C GLU A 31 9.41 8.52 14.21
N PHE A 32 9.69 9.68 14.81
CA PHE A 32 9.07 10.12 16.07
C PHE A 32 7.92 11.12 15.86
N TRP A 33 6.99 10.82 14.95
CA TRP A 33 5.70 11.50 14.91
C TRP A 33 4.60 10.59 15.46
N PRO A 34 4.25 10.69 16.76
CA PRO A 34 3.30 9.80 17.42
C PRO A 34 1.85 9.89 16.89
N PHE A 35 1.60 10.73 15.88
CA PHE A 35 0.30 10.92 15.23
C PHE A 35 0.23 10.40 13.79
N SER A 36 1.31 9.82 13.24
CA SER A 36 1.29 9.25 11.89
C SER A 36 0.77 7.82 11.92
N ILE A 37 -0.56 7.68 11.97
CA ILE A 37 -1.28 6.40 11.80
C ILE A 37 -1.13 5.86 10.35
N TYR A 38 -0.57 6.68 9.44
CA TYR A 38 -0.14 6.27 8.11
C TYR A 38 1.35 6.53 7.94
N PRO A 39 2.18 5.54 8.27
CA PRO A 39 3.56 5.60 7.87
C PRO A 39 3.62 5.31 6.37
N MET A 40 3.49 6.34 5.54
CA MET A 40 4.03 6.25 4.19
C MET A 40 5.57 6.16 4.21
N PHE A 41 6.21 6.36 5.39
CA PHE A 41 7.64 6.19 5.62
C PHE A 41 8.04 5.74 7.05
N SER A 42 7.13 5.26 7.93
CA SER A 42 7.59 4.59 9.18
C SER A 42 7.96 3.13 8.89
N GLN A 43 9.14 3.01 8.34
CA GLN A 43 10.30 2.32 8.92
C GLN A 43 11.44 2.75 8.00
N GLY A 44 12.49 3.38 8.55
CA GLY A 44 13.55 4.09 7.84
C GLY A 44 14.08 3.43 6.56
N GLY A 45 13.42 3.71 5.42
CA GLY A 45 13.80 3.20 4.10
C GLY A 45 13.45 1.75 3.80
N ASN A 46 12.54 1.12 4.53
CA ASN A 46 12.05 -0.22 4.18
C ASN A 46 11.01 -0.17 3.05
N ASP A 47 11.06 -1.17 2.18
CA ASP A 47 10.08 -1.34 1.11
C ASP A 47 8.66 -1.51 1.69
N TRP A 48 7.68 -0.89 1.04
CA TRP A 48 6.27 -1.01 1.39
C TRP A 48 5.44 -1.43 0.20
N SER A 49 4.28 -2.05 0.48
CA SER A 49 3.32 -2.44 -0.55
C SER A 49 1.88 -2.11 -0.12
N ARG A 50 1.06 -1.63 -1.06
CA ARG A 50 -0.36 -1.28 -0.88
C ARG A 50 -1.17 -1.69 -2.11
N ALA A 51 -2.44 -2.01 -1.92
CA ALA A 51 -3.37 -2.14 -3.04
C ALA A 51 -3.89 -0.75 -3.46
N VAL A 52 -3.87 -0.48 -4.76
CA VAL A 52 -4.55 0.66 -5.38
C VAL A 52 -5.55 0.11 -6.38
N VAL A 53 -6.76 0.66 -6.38
CA VAL A 53 -7.81 0.25 -7.31
C VAL A 53 -8.17 1.41 -8.20
N ARG A 54 -8.33 1.11 -9.49
CA ARG A 54 -8.79 2.05 -10.51
C ARG A 54 -10.02 1.52 -11.20
N THR A 55 -11.01 2.38 -11.40
CA THR A 55 -12.13 2.11 -12.30
C THR A 55 -11.65 2.31 -13.72
N VAL A 56 -11.88 1.33 -14.58
CA VAL A 56 -11.43 1.31 -15.98
C VAL A 56 -12.61 0.96 -16.90
N PRO A 57 -12.54 1.28 -18.21
CA PRO A 57 -13.55 0.82 -19.17
C PRO A 57 -13.61 -0.70 -19.23
N ASP A 58 -14.81 -1.27 -19.40
CA ASP A 58 -15.00 -2.73 -19.48
C ASP A 58 -14.23 -3.38 -20.64
N THR A 59 -14.04 -2.60 -21.72
CA THR A 59 -13.28 -2.97 -22.91
C THR A 59 -11.76 -2.94 -22.71
N LEU A 60 -11.26 -2.55 -21.53
CA LEU A 60 -9.82 -2.50 -21.29
C LEU A 60 -9.22 -3.91 -21.39
N SER A 61 -8.22 -4.03 -22.26
CA SER A 61 -7.24 -5.11 -22.19
C SER A 61 -6.05 -4.58 -21.38
N PRO A 62 -5.79 -5.10 -20.16
CA PRO A 62 -4.75 -4.58 -19.31
C PRO A 62 -3.38 -4.94 -19.88
N ASP A 63 -2.51 -3.94 -20.02
CA ASP A 63 -1.10 -4.19 -20.13
C ASP A 63 -0.60 -4.63 -18.76
N TRP A 64 -0.13 -5.88 -18.65
CA TRP A 64 0.33 -6.47 -17.39
C TRP A 64 1.74 -6.01 -16.99
N GLN A 65 2.31 -5.04 -17.70
CA GLN A 65 3.59 -4.41 -17.39
C GLN A 65 3.52 -3.51 -16.16
N THR A 66 4.58 -3.55 -15.36
CA THR A 66 4.77 -2.60 -14.26
C THR A 66 4.98 -1.19 -14.80
N ALA A 67 4.24 -0.23 -14.29
CA ALA A 67 4.43 1.19 -14.57
C ALA A 67 5.17 1.88 -13.41
N THR A 68 5.93 2.93 -13.70
CA THR A 68 6.60 3.77 -12.68
C THR A 68 5.97 5.17 -12.55
N GLU A 69 5.15 5.57 -13.52
CA GLU A 69 4.50 6.88 -13.57
C GLU A 69 2.98 6.74 -13.36
N ALA A 70 2.42 7.49 -12.41
CA ALA A 70 1.01 7.39 -12.05
C ALA A 70 0.06 7.90 -13.15
N GLU A 71 0.54 8.86 -13.94
CA GLU A 71 -0.18 9.53 -15.03
C GLU A 71 -0.42 8.60 -16.23
N GLN A 72 0.38 7.53 -16.35
CA GLN A 72 0.26 6.55 -17.42
C GLN A 72 -0.76 5.45 -17.11
N LEU A 73 -1.29 5.42 -15.88
CA LEU A 73 -2.20 4.37 -15.44
C LEU A 73 -3.61 4.56 -16.06
N PRO A 74 -4.24 3.48 -16.54
CA PRO A 74 -5.56 3.57 -17.18
C PRO A 74 -6.66 3.91 -16.17
N GLY A 75 -7.70 4.59 -16.64
CA GLY A 75 -8.89 4.87 -15.84
C GLY A 75 -8.65 5.87 -14.71
N THR A 76 -9.43 5.76 -13.63
CA THR A 76 -9.43 6.72 -12.51
C THR A 76 -9.36 6.01 -11.16
N GLY A 77 -8.70 6.61 -10.17
CA GLY A 77 -8.63 6.04 -8.82
C GLY A 77 -10.02 5.84 -8.19
N PHE A 78 -10.23 4.68 -7.56
CA PHE A 78 -11.48 4.32 -6.90
C PHE A 78 -11.36 4.43 -5.38
N PRO A 79 -12.22 5.22 -4.70
CA PRO A 79 -12.08 5.51 -3.28
C PRO A 79 -12.69 4.42 -2.38
N LEU A 80 -11.96 3.32 -2.17
CA LEU A 80 -12.39 2.11 -1.44
C LEU A 80 -13.24 2.36 -0.17
N THR A 81 -12.78 3.22 0.74
CA THR A 81 -13.45 3.46 2.03
C THR A 81 -14.84 4.09 1.89
N LYS A 82 -15.08 4.87 0.83
CA LYS A 82 -16.41 5.47 0.56
C LYS A 82 -17.43 4.41 0.14
N HIS A 83 -16.96 3.26 -0.32
CA HIS A 83 -17.78 2.14 -0.77
C HIS A 83 -17.75 0.95 0.20
N GLY A 84 -17.29 1.17 1.44
CA GLY A 84 -17.27 0.14 2.48
C GLY A 84 -16.22 -0.95 2.28
N ILE A 85 -15.26 -0.76 1.37
CA ILE A 85 -14.16 -1.69 1.13
C ILE A 85 -12.98 -1.29 2.01
N ASP A 86 -12.52 -2.20 2.88
CA ASP A 86 -11.36 -1.98 3.73
C ASP A 86 -10.05 -2.06 2.91
N PRO A 87 -9.25 -0.97 2.82
CA PRO A 87 -8.02 -0.97 2.05
C PRO A 87 -6.93 -1.89 2.60
N ILE A 88 -6.91 -2.13 3.92
CA ILE A 88 -5.95 -3.01 4.60
C ILE A 88 -6.28 -4.45 4.26
N ASP A 89 -7.56 -4.84 4.34
CA ASP A 89 -7.98 -6.19 3.97
C ASP A 89 -7.69 -6.48 2.50
N LEU A 90 -8.01 -5.54 1.60
CA LEU A 90 -7.70 -5.70 0.18
C LEU A 90 -6.19 -5.81 -0.07
N SER A 91 -5.39 -4.95 0.56
CA SER A 91 -3.93 -5.00 0.46
C SER A 91 -3.37 -6.33 0.96
N ASN A 92 -3.88 -6.82 2.10
CA ASN A 92 -3.49 -8.12 2.64
C ASN A 92 -3.90 -9.26 1.72
N TYR A 93 -5.11 -9.21 1.17
CA TYR A 93 -5.64 -10.24 0.28
C TYR A 93 -4.78 -10.38 -0.97
N VAL A 94 -4.46 -9.26 -1.62
CA VAL A 94 -3.63 -9.22 -2.82
C VAL A 94 -2.18 -9.58 -2.52
N SER A 95 -1.59 -9.06 -1.44
CA SER A 95 -0.16 -9.24 -1.18
C SER A 95 0.19 -10.58 -0.51
N LYS A 96 -0.72 -11.20 0.25
CA LYS A 96 -0.45 -12.45 0.99
C LYS A 96 -0.98 -13.70 0.31
N THR A 97 -1.73 -13.56 -0.80
CA THR A 97 -2.19 -14.73 -1.56
C THR A 97 -1.04 -15.25 -2.42
N GLU A 98 -0.45 -16.37 -2.02
CA GLU A 98 0.63 -17.03 -2.75
C GLU A 98 0.12 -17.82 -3.95
N THR A 99 -1.01 -18.53 -3.80
CA THR A 99 -1.61 -19.37 -4.85
C THR A 99 -3.03 -18.92 -5.16
N TRP A 100 -3.27 -18.56 -6.41
CA TRP A 100 -4.56 -18.07 -6.87
C TRP A 100 -5.48 -19.20 -7.38
N THR A 101 -6.33 -19.71 -6.48
CA THR A 101 -7.38 -20.68 -6.82
C THR A 101 -8.67 -19.99 -7.27
N PRO A 102 -9.62 -20.70 -7.90
CA PRO A 102 -10.94 -20.15 -8.23
C PRO A 102 -11.70 -19.59 -7.01
N ALA A 103 -11.50 -20.18 -5.83
CA ALA A 103 -12.08 -19.65 -4.59
C ALA A 103 -11.47 -18.29 -4.20
N ARG A 104 -10.17 -18.10 -4.45
CA ARG A 104 -9.47 -16.83 -4.17
C ARG A 104 -9.82 -15.75 -5.18
N THR A 105 -9.96 -16.09 -6.46
CA THR A 105 -10.41 -15.13 -7.47
C THR A 105 -11.83 -14.67 -7.20
N ASN A 106 -12.75 -15.59 -6.88
CA ASN A 106 -14.11 -15.21 -6.49
C ASN A 106 -14.13 -14.42 -5.18
N GLY A 107 -13.28 -14.78 -4.20
CA GLY A 107 -13.13 -14.02 -2.97
C GLY A 107 -12.73 -12.56 -3.21
N LEU A 108 -11.74 -12.32 -4.08
CA LEU A 108 -11.36 -10.97 -4.50
C LEU A 108 -12.54 -10.20 -5.10
N ARG A 109 -13.30 -10.83 -6.01
CA ARG A 109 -14.49 -10.22 -6.62
C ARG A 109 -15.53 -9.84 -5.57
N THR A 110 -15.80 -10.71 -4.59
CA THR A 110 -16.79 -10.46 -3.54
C THR A 110 -16.41 -9.28 -2.62
N MET A 111 -15.12 -8.92 -2.51
CA MET A 111 -14.70 -7.73 -1.75
C MET A 111 -15.24 -6.44 -2.35
N PHE A 112 -15.53 -6.41 -3.65
CA PHE A 112 -16.13 -5.27 -4.34
C PHE A 112 -17.66 -5.29 -4.30
N GLY A 113 -18.29 -6.41 -3.92
CA GLY A 113 -19.74 -6.52 -3.77
C GLY A 113 -20.50 -6.02 -5.00
N ALA A 114 -21.53 -5.20 -4.77
CA ALA A 114 -22.36 -4.60 -5.82
C ALA A 114 -21.59 -3.62 -6.74
N GLU A 115 -20.45 -3.10 -6.29
CA GLU A 115 -19.63 -2.20 -7.12
C GLU A 115 -19.06 -2.93 -8.34
N ALA A 116 -18.77 -4.24 -8.22
CA ALA A 116 -18.28 -5.06 -9.34
C ALA A 116 -19.34 -5.27 -10.44
N GLU A 117 -20.62 -5.02 -10.15
CA GLU A 117 -21.70 -5.08 -11.14
C GLU A 117 -21.76 -3.81 -12.00
N GLN A 118 -21.27 -2.68 -11.48
CA GLN A 118 -21.37 -1.36 -12.10
C GLN A 118 -20.05 -0.89 -12.73
N HIS A 119 -18.94 -1.51 -12.33
CA HIS A 119 -17.60 -1.04 -12.64
C HIS A 119 -16.67 -2.22 -12.94
N THR A 120 -15.79 -2.02 -13.91
CA THR A 120 -14.57 -2.84 -14.05
C THR A 120 -13.45 -2.22 -13.22
N PHE A 121 -12.79 -3.04 -12.42
CA PHE A 121 -11.70 -2.61 -11.54
C PHE A 121 -10.37 -3.19 -11.98
N LEU A 122 -9.38 -2.32 -12.17
CA LEU A 122 -7.99 -2.71 -12.19
C LEU A 122 -7.43 -2.61 -10.77
N VAL A 123 -7.18 -3.76 -10.16
CA VAL A 123 -6.50 -3.89 -8.88
C VAL A 123 -5.01 -3.95 -9.15
N MET A 124 -4.28 -3.05 -8.51
CA MET A 124 -2.83 -2.91 -8.64
C MET A 124 -2.16 -3.09 -7.28
N ARG A 125 -1.00 -3.72 -7.28
CA ARG A 125 -0.09 -3.70 -6.14
C ARG A 125 0.94 -2.59 -6.37
N VAL A 126 0.92 -1.59 -5.50
CA VAL A 126 1.85 -0.47 -5.54
C VAL A 126 2.95 -0.73 -4.52
N ASN A 127 4.19 -0.79 -5.00
CA ASN A 127 5.36 -0.96 -4.17
C ASN A 127 6.13 0.35 -4.13
N GLY A 128 6.56 0.77 -2.96
CA GLY A 128 7.51 1.87 -2.81
C GLY A 128 8.79 1.38 -2.17
N ALA A 129 9.92 1.80 -2.74
CA ALA A 129 11.25 1.45 -2.27
C ALA A 129 12.16 2.70 -2.31
N ILE A 130 13.19 2.72 -1.47
CA ILE A 130 14.28 3.70 -1.56
C ILE A 130 15.45 3.06 -2.31
N THR A 131 15.93 3.71 -3.37
CA THR A 131 17.09 3.23 -4.13
C THR A 131 18.39 3.48 -3.38
N GLN A 132 19.47 2.86 -3.85
CA GLN A 132 20.82 3.09 -3.30
C GLN A 132 21.28 4.56 -3.40
N GLN A 133 20.66 5.35 -4.27
CA GLN A 133 20.91 6.78 -4.46
C GLN A 133 19.98 7.68 -3.63
N ASP A 134 19.31 7.12 -2.61
CA ASP A 134 18.38 7.86 -1.73
C ASP A 134 17.20 8.50 -2.49
N SER A 135 16.79 7.87 -3.60
CA SER A 135 15.61 8.27 -4.37
C SER A 135 14.46 7.34 -4.08
N VAL A 136 13.24 7.87 -4.03
CA VAL A 136 12.02 7.05 -3.95
C VAL A 136 11.68 6.54 -5.34
N VAL A 137 11.42 5.24 -5.44
CA VAL A 137 10.82 4.60 -6.62
C VAL A 137 9.47 4.03 -6.22
N VAL A 138 8.47 4.27 -7.06
CA VAL A 138 7.12 3.71 -6.92
C VAL A 138 6.82 2.87 -8.15
N GLU A 139 6.46 1.62 -7.92
CA GLU A 139 6.09 0.67 -8.96
C GLU A 139 4.62 0.31 -8.83
N TYR A 140 3.88 0.48 -9.92
CA TYR A 140 2.48 0.12 -10.04
C TYR A 140 2.39 -1.19 -10.82
N VAL A 141 2.19 -2.29 -10.11
CA VAL A 141 2.10 -3.63 -10.70
C VAL A 141 0.63 -3.99 -10.92
N PRO A 142 0.15 -4.09 -12.16
CA PRO A 142 -1.20 -4.58 -12.45
C PRO A 142 -1.35 -6.00 -11.89
N TYR A 143 -2.37 -6.23 -11.09
CA TYR A 143 -2.48 -7.48 -10.32
C TYR A 143 -3.69 -8.31 -10.76
N ALA A 144 -4.86 -7.68 -10.83
CA ALA A 144 -6.09 -8.32 -11.28
C ALA A 144 -7.00 -7.31 -11.97
N LEU A 145 -7.74 -7.78 -12.97
CA LEU A 145 -8.84 -7.06 -13.58
C LEU A 145 -10.14 -7.77 -13.17
N VAL A 146 -10.91 -7.10 -12.31
CA VAL A 146 -12.15 -7.60 -11.74
C VAL A 146 -13.32 -7.04 -12.54
N ARG A 147 -14.13 -7.93 -13.09
CA ARG A 147 -15.42 -7.66 -13.74
C ARG A 147 -16.54 -8.32 -12.94
N ASN A 148 -17.77 -8.09 -13.37
CA ASN A 148 -18.96 -8.65 -12.74
C ASN A 148 -18.90 -10.20 -12.64
N ASP A 149 -18.50 -10.85 -13.72
CA ASP A 149 -18.53 -12.30 -13.91
C ASP A 149 -17.14 -12.95 -13.95
N ASP A 150 -16.08 -12.17 -14.10
CA ASP A 150 -14.72 -12.68 -14.30
C ASP A 150 -13.66 -11.91 -13.50
N VAL A 151 -12.57 -12.60 -13.18
CA VAL A 151 -11.35 -12.00 -12.62
C VAL A 151 -10.16 -12.48 -13.43
N ALA A 152 -9.67 -11.63 -14.31
CA ALA A 152 -8.44 -11.88 -15.05
C ALA A 152 -7.24 -11.51 -14.18
N LEU A 153 -6.40 -12.47 -13.85
CA LEU A 153 -5.18 -12.26 -13.06
C LEU A 153 -3.98 -11.97 -13.96
N ASN A 154 -3.03 -11.19 -13.43
CA ASN A 154 -1.74 -11.01 -14.09
C ASN A 154 -1.11 -12.40 -14.37
N PRO A 155 -0.70 -12.69 -15.62
CA PRO A 155 -0.10 -13.96 -16.01
C PRO A 155 1.12 -14.39 -15.21
N SER A 156 1.85 -13.45 -14.60
CA SER A 156 3.04 -13.75 -13.80
C SER A 156 2.72 -14.27 -12.39
N LEU A 157 1.45 -14.25 -11.97
CA LEU A 157 1.07 -14.70 -10.62
C LEU A 157 1.07 -16.24 -10.52
N PRO A 158 1.52 -16.81 -9.39
CA PRO A 158 1.52 -18.25 -9.22
C PRO A 158 0.10 -18.83 -9.24
N ARG A 159 -0.09 -19.87 -10.04
CA ARG A 159 -1.34 -20.62 -10.17
C ARG A 159 -1.13 -22.05 -9.66
N PRO A 160 -2.20 -22.73 -9.23
CA PRO A 160 -2.13 -24.17 -9.03
C PRO A 160 -1.54 -24.81 -10.30
N THR A 161 -0.42 -25.52 -10.17
CA THR A 161 0.01 -26.42 -11.23
C THR A 161 -1.08 -27.47 -11.37
N ASP A 162 -1.65 -27.63 -12.57
CA ASP A 162 -2.63 -28.69 -12.86
C ASP A 162 -1.96 -30.06 -12.63
N GLY A 163 -2.00 -30.52 -11.39
CA GLY A 163 -1.47 -31.79 -10.92
C GLY A 163 -2.63 -32.73 -10.71
N THR A 164 -2.86 -33.59 -11.70
CA THR A 164 -3.43 -34.93 -11.61
C THR A 164 -4.50 -35.13 -10.52
N THR A 165 -5.76 -34.95 -10.90
CA THR A 165 -6.88 -35.64 -10.25
C THR A 165 -6.67 -37.15 -10.37
N THR A 166 -5.98 -37.77 -9.42
CA THR A 166 -6.28 -39.17 -9.07
C THR A 166 -7.37 -39.13 -8.02
N LEU A 167 -8.61 -39.35 -8.48
CA LEU A 167 -9.74 -39.70 -7.62
C LEU A 167 -9.41 -40.97 -6.82
N PRO A 168 -9.87 -41.09 -5.56
CA PRO A 168 -9.94 -42.38 -4.87
C PRO A 168 -11.00 -43.30 -5.50
#